data_AF-A0A7J6PBM4-F1
#
_entry.id   AF-A0A7J6PBM4-F1
#
_cell.length_a   1.000
_cell.length_b   1.000
_cell.length_c   1.000
_cell.angle_alpha   90.00
_cell.angle_beta   90.00
_cell.angle_gamma   90.00
#
_symmetry.space_group_name_H-M   'P 1'
#
loop_
_entity.id
_entity.type
_entity.pdbx_description
1 polymer ?
#
loop_
_entity_poly.entity_id
_entity_poly.type
_entity_poly.pdbx_seq_one_letter_code
_entity_poly.pdbx_strand_id
1 'polypeptide(L)'
;MSDEFRNAQSELNAKVEKMTDLIQTRLLKVGRKVAAQTVKCFDTNGDDYKAVERCQQDAAQPAMKLQQELQHDSQAVSNMIQSCVNACMPASGSNSELMSNPDTRKAIEAEFDRCAAKCVRDAMPKFDQLEKTSLASIDRVAKE
;
A
#
# COMPACT_ATOMS: atom_id res chain seq x y z
N MET A 1 22.92 -5.30 10.96
CA MET A 1 21.84 -4.31 10.79
C MET A 1 22.21 -3.03 11.53
N SER A 2 22.75 -2.09 10.77
CA SER A 2 23.07 -0.73 11.19
C SER A 2 21.82 0.01 11.67
N ASP A 3 22.02 1.04 12.46
CA ASP A 3 20.94 1.91 12.91
C ASP A 3 20.30 2.67 11.74
N GLU A 4 21.02 2.86 10.63
CA GLU A 4 20.53 3.60 9.46
C GLU A 4 19.40 2.87 8.71
N PHE A 5 19.57 1.57 8.44
CA PHE A 5 18.50 0.79 7.83
C PHE A 5 17.30 0.62 8.77
N ARG A 6 17.56 0.42 10.06
CA ARG A 6 16.51 0.31 11.08
C ARG A 6 15.68 1.60 11.18
N ASN A 7 16.34 2.76 11.15
CA ASN A 7 15.66 4.06 11.16
C ASN A 7 14.82 4.26 9.90
N ALA A 8 15.38 3.99 8.71
CA ALA A 8 14.64 4.10 7.45
C ALA A 8 13.41 3.18 7.42
N GLN A 9 13.54 1.95 7.92
CA GLN A 9 12.42 1.01 8.03
C GLN A 9 11.36 1.47 9.04
N SER A 10 11.78 2.03 10.18
CA SER A 10 10.86 2.61 11.17
C SER A 10 10.08 3.80 10.61
N GLU A 11 10.75 4.70 9.87
CA GLU A 11 10.10 5.84 9.21
C GLU A 11 9.08 5.38 8.17
N LEU A 12 9.45 4.37 7.37
CA LEU A 12 8.55 3.76 6.41
C LEU A 12 7.31 3.15 7.08
N ASN A 13 7.49 2.37 8.14
CA ASN A 13 6.38 1.74 8.88
C ASN A 13 5.43 2.78 9.45
N ALA A 14 5.96 3.83 10.09
CA ALA A 14 5.15 4.92 10.63
C ALA A 14 4.34 5.64 9.53
N LYS A 15 4.93 5.79 8.34
CA LYS A 15 4.26 6.39 7.18
C LYS A 15 3.14 5.49 6.64
N VAL A 16 3.39 4.18 6.56
CA VAL A 16 2.37 3.19 6.18
C VAL A 16 1.19 3.22 7.14
N GLU A 17 1.44 3.16 8.45
CA GLU A 17 0.40 3.19 9.48
C GLU A 17 -0.45 4.46 9.36
N LYS A 18 0.19 5.62 9.27
CA LYS A 18 -0.51 6.90 9.10
C LYS A 18 -1.36 6.94 7.83
N MET A 19 -0.82 6.46 6.71
CA MET A 19 -1.54 6.40 5.44
C MET A 19 -2.74 5.46 5.55
N THR A 20 -2.58 4.29 6.18
CA THR A 20 -3.66 3.33 6.41
C THR A 20 -4.78 3.95 7.23
N ASP A 21 -4.48 4.63 8.33
CA ASP A 21 -5.48 5.30 9.17
C ASP A 21 -6.25 6.37 8.40
N LEU A 22 -5.55 7.17 7.61
CA LEU A 22 -6.17 8.21 6.77
C LEU A 22 -7.09 7.61 5.71
N ILE A 23 -6.63 6.58 5.00
CA ILE A 23 -7.40 5.86 3.98
C ILE A 23 -8.65 5.24 4.62
N GLN A 24 -8.52 4.52 5.73
CA GLN A 24 -9.65 3.91 6.43
C GLN A 24 -10.67 4.95 6.89
N THR A 25 -10.20 6.06 7.48
CA THR A 25 -11.06 7.17 7.90
C THR A 25 -11.83 7.77 6.71
N ARG A 26 -11.17 7.90 5.55
CA ARG A 26 -11.80 8.44 4.34
C ARG A 26 -12.79 7.46 3.70
N LEU A 27 -12.50 6.16 3.74
CA LEU A 27 -13.39 5.10 3.25
C LEU A 27 -14.73 5.07 4.00
N LEU A 28 -14.81 5.56 5.23
CA LEU A 28 -16.09 5.71 5.94
C LEU A 28 -17.10 6.57 5.16
N LYS A 29 -16.64 7.56 4.39
CA LYS A 29 -17.52 8.38 3.53
C LYS A 29 -18.11 7.57 2.39
N VAL A 30 -17.30 6.71 1.76
CA VAL A 30 -17.74 5.79 0.71
C VAL A 30 -18.75 4.80 1.28
N GLY A 31 -18.46 4.19 2.43
CA GLY A 31 -19.38 3.28 3.11
C GLY A 31 -20.73 3.94 3.42
N ARG A 32 -20.73 5.19 3.91
CA ARG A 32 -21.96 5.97 4.13
C ARG A 32 -22.76 6.17 2.85
N LYS A 33 -22.09 6.53 1.75
CA LYS A 33 -22.74 6.74 0.45
C LYS A 33 -23.38 5.44 -0.06
N VAL A 34 -22.62 4.34 -0.06
CA VAL A 34 -23.11 3.04 -0.51
C VAL A 34 -24.35 2.64 0.30
N ALA A 35 -24.29 2.74 1.64
CA ALA A 35 -25.43 2.43 2.50
C ALA A 35 -26.67 3.30 2.16
N ALA A 36 -26.48 4.60 1.93
CA ALA A 36 -27.59 5.49 1.55
C ALA A 36 -28.19 5.12 0.19
N GLN A 37 -27.36 4.75 -0.80
CA GLN A 37 -27.84 4.28 -2.10
C GLN A 37 -28.55 2.93 -2.01
N THR A 38 -28.05 2.02 -1.18
CA THR A 38 -28.69 0.72 -0.90
C THR A 38 -30.09 0.91 -0.33
N VAL A 39 -30.28 1.81 0.64
CA VAL A 39 -31.61 2.15 1.18
C VAL A 39 -32.51 2.69 0.06
N LYS A 40 -32.01 3.63 -0.74
CA LYS A 40 -32.76 4.20 -1.88
C LYS A 40 -33.17 3.15 -2.91
N CYS A 41 -32.39 2.09 -3.10
CA CYS A 41 -32.76 0.99 -4.00
C CYS A 41 -34.03 0.28 -3.54
N PHE A 42 -34.20 0.05 -2.23
CA PHE A 42 -35.44 -0.51 -1.67
C PHE A 42 -36.60 0.46 -1.82
N ASP A 43 -36.39 1.75 -1.50
CA ASP A 43 -37.44 2.77 -1.60
C ASP A 43 -37.96 2.95 -3.03
N THR A 44 -37.08 2.80 -4.03
CA THR A 44 -37.42 3.05 -5.46
C THR A 44 -38.07 1.84 -6.13
N ASN A 45 -37.61 0.63 -5.82
CA ASN A 45 -38.00 -0.58 -6.55
C ASN A 45 -39.03 -1.45 -5.79
N GLY A 46 -39.36 -1.10 -4.54
CA GLY A 46 -40.32 -1.83 -3.71
C GLY A 46 -39.93 -3.29 -3.54
N ASP A 47 -40.88 -4.20 -3.80
CA ASP A 47 -40.70 -5.65 -3.63
C ASP A 47 -40.13 -6.37 -4.87
N ASP A 48 -39.78 -5.65 -5.95
CA ASP A 48 -39.09 -6.26 -7.09
C ASP A 48 -37.64 -6.59 -6.71
N TYR A 49 -37.46 -7.81 -6.20
CA TYR A 49 -36.16 -8.35 -5.82
C TYR A 49 -35.08 -8.15 -6.90
N LYS A 50 -35.39 -8.42 -8.18
CA LYS A 50 -34.39 -8.35 -9.26
C LYS A 50 -33.98 -6.91 -9.55
N ALA A 51 -34.93 -5.98 -9.44
CA ALA A 51 -34.63 -4.56 -9.60
C ALA A 51 -33.81 -4.01 -8.42
N VAL A 52 -34.13 -4.41 -7.18
CA VAL A 52 -33.35 -4.07 -5.98
C VAL A 52 -31.92 -4.63 -6.08
N GLU A 53 -31.77 -5.90 -6.42
CA GLU A 53 -30.46 -6.56 -6.53
C GLU A 53 -29.54 -5.85 -7.53
N ARG A 54 -30.05 -5.55 -8.74
CA ARG A 54 -29.28 -4.80 -9.75
C ARG A 54 -28.89 -3.40 -9.26
N CYS A 55 -29.84 -2.68 -8.67
CA CYS A 55 -29.57 -1.34 -8.12
C CYS A 55 -28.49 -1.38 -7.03
N GLN A 56 -28.50 -2.39 -6.15
CA GLN A 56 -27.48 -2.56 -5.12
C GLN A 56 -26.10 -2.88 -5.72
N GLN A 57 -26.04 -3.74 -6.74
CA GLN A 57 -24.79 -4.03 -7.44
C GLN A 57 -24.22 -2.77 -8.10
N ASP A 58 -25.06 -1.97 -8.75
CA ASP A 58 -24.67 -0.70 -9.38
C ASP A 58 -24.17 0.31 -8.34
N ALA A 59 -24.85 0.41 -7.19
CA ALA A 59 -24.44 1.28 -6.08
C ALA A 59 -23.09 0.87 -5.46
N ALA A 60 -22.81 -0.44 -5.37
CA ALA A 60 -21.57 -0.95 -4.79
C ALA A 60 -20.38 -0.93 -5.78
N GLN A 61 -20.64 -0.95 -7.09
CA GLN A 61 -19.59 -1.12 -8.11
C GLN A 61 -18.45 -0.08 -8.02
N PRO A 62 -18.69 1.23 -7.81
CA PRO A 62 -17.62 2.21 -7.66
C PRO A 62 -16.74 1.92 -6.44
N ALA A 63 -17.33 1.48 -5.33
CA ALA A 63 -16.59 1.12 -4.12
C ALA A 63 -15.76 -0.16 -4.32
N MET A 64 -16.27 -1.14 -5.06
CA MET A 64 -15.52 -2.35 -5.41
C MET A 64 -14.31 -2.04 -6.31
N LYS A 65 -14.47 -1.17 -7.31
CA LYS A 65 -13.36 -0.72 -8.16
C LYS A 65 -12.30 0.03 -7.35
N LEU A 66 -12.74 0.93 -6.48
CA LEU A 66 -11.83 1.64 -5.57
C LEU A 66 -11.03 0.68 -4.70
N GLN A 67 -11.67 -0.36 -4.15
CA GLN A 67 -10.98 -1.35 -3.34
C GLN A 67 -9.91 -2.11 -4.14
N GLN A 68 -10.17 -2.42 -5.42
CA GLN A 68 -9.18 -3.03 -6.31
C GLN A 68 -8.01 -2.08 -6.62
N GLU A 69 -8.29 -0.80 -6.90
CA GLU A 69 -7.26 0.23 -7.12
C GLU A 69 -6.33 0.33 -5.90
N LEU A 70 -6.89 0.46 -4.69
CA LEU A 70 -6.12 0.56 -3.44
C LEU A 70 -5.28 -0.70 -3.15
N GLN A 71 -5.82 -1.89 -3.46
CA GLN A 71 -5.07 -3.15 -3.29
C GLN A 71 -3.89 -3.25 -4.26
N HIS A 72 -4.12 -2.92 -5.53
CA HIS A 72 -3.07 -2.92 -6.55
C HIS A 72 -1.93 -1.97 -6.18
N ASP A 73 -2.30 -0.76 -5.74
CA ASP A 73 -1.39 0.29 -5.30
C ASP A 73 -0.52 -0.14 -4.11
N SER A 74 -1.13 -0.75 -3.09
CA SER A 74 -0.43 -1.30 -1.93
C SER A 74 0.54 -2.43 -2.31
N GLN A 75 0.15 -3.30 -3.25
CA GLN A 75 1.00 -4.40 -3.73
C GLN A 75 2.19 -3.86 -4.53
N ALA A 76 1.97 -2.89 -5.42
CA ALA A 76 3.02 -2.30 -6.24
C ALA A 76 4.16 -1.72 -5.37
N VAL A 77 3.80 -1.03 -4.29
CA VAL A 77 4.78 -0.46 -3.37
C VAL A 77 5.50 -1.52 -2.54
N SER A 78 4.78 -2.54 -2.07
CA SER A 78 5.39 -3.68 -1.36
C SER A 78 6.40 -4.42 -2.24
N ASN A 79 6.02 -4.69 -3.50
CA ASN A 79 6.88 -5.35 -4.48
C ASN A 79 8.12 -4.52 -4.80
N MET A 80 7.97 -3.20 -4.91
CA MET A 80 9.08 -2.30 -5.17
C MET A 80 10.11 -2.32 -4.05
N ILE A 81 9.67 -2.24 -2.79
CA ILE A 81 10.57 -2.32 -1.63
C ILE A 81 11.28 -3.67 -1.59
N GLN A 82 10.53 -4.76 -1.72
CA GLN A 82 11.10 -6.11 -1.71
C GLN A 82 12.12 -6.31 -2.83
N SER A 83 11.79 -5.92 -4.06
CA SER A 83 12.69 -6.02 -5.21
C SER A 83 13.97 -5.24 -5.00
N CYS A 84 13.85 -4.06 -4.42
CA CYS A 84 14.97 -3.16 -4.21
C CYS A 84 15.88 -3.61 -3.05
N VAL A 85 15.32 -4.12 -1.94
CA VAL A 85 16.11 -4.75 -0.87
C VAL A 85 16.77 -6.05 -1.36
N ASN A 86 16.07 -6.86 -2.17
CA ASN A 86 16.64 -8.07 -2.75
C ASN A 86 17.81 -7.76 -3.71
N ALA A 87 17.74 -6.65 -4.45
CA ALA A 87 18.84 -6.19 -5.29
C ALA A 87 20.07 -5.72 -4.49
N CYS A 88 19.89 -5.35 -3.21
CA CYS A 88 20.98 -5.04 -2.30
C CYS A 88 21.67 -6.29 -1.75
N MET A 89 21.05 -7.47 -1.83
CA MET A 89 21.72 -8.69 -1.43
C MET A 89 22.90 -8.93 -2.38
N PRO A 90 24.12 -9.13 -1.87
CA PRO A 90 25.23 -9.54 -2.71
C PRO A 90 24.80 -10.81 -3.46
N ALA A 91 25.08 -10.87 -4.76
CA ALA A 91 24.84 -12.08 -5.55
C ALA A 91 25.34 -13.27 -4.73
N SER A 92 24.48 -14.26 -4.53
CA SER A 92 24.58 -15.37 -3.57
C SER A 92 25.76 -16.34 -3.78
N GLY A 93 26.87 -15.84 -4.33
CA GLY A 93 28.13 -16.52 -4.60
C GLY A 93 29.37 -15.69 -4.26
N SER A 94 29.31 -14.69 -3.38
CA SER A 94 30.53 -14.17 -2.74
C SER A 94 31.07 -15.25 -1.79
N ASN A 95 31.89 -16.14 -2.36
CA ASN A 95 32.60 -17.30 -1.82
C ASN A 95 32.46 -17.53 -0.31
N SER A 96 32.13 -18.75 0.12
CA SER A 96 32.20 -19.12 1.55
C SER A 96 33.52 -18.73 2.21
N GLU A 97 34.61 -18.62 1.43
CA GLU A 97 35.92 -18.09 1.80
C GLU A 97 35.95 -16.57 2.14
N LEU A 98 35.14 -15.73 1.47
CA LEU A 98 34.98 -14.30 1.79
C LEU A 98 34.22 -14.12 3.11
N MET A 99 33.29 -15.03 3.40
CA MET A 99 32.48 -15.02 4.63
C MET A 99 33.21 -15.57 5.87
N SER A 100 34.37 -16.21 5.69
CA SER A 100 35.24 -16.65 6.80
C SER A 100 36.06 -15.52 7.43
N ASN A 101 36.24 -14.38 6.75
CA ASN A 101 36.89 -13.20 7.32
C ASN A 101 35.86 -12.28 8.01
N PRO A 102 35.98 -12.02 9.33
CA PRO A 102 35.09 -11.13 10.06
C PRO A 102 35.00 -9.70 9.51
N ASP A 103 36.11 -9.15 8.99
CA ASP A 103 36.14 -7.78 8.46
C ASP A 103 35.46 -7.69 7.09
N THR A 104 35.64 -8.71 6.25
CA THR A 104 34.92 -8.84 4.97
C THR A 104 33.42 -8.99 5.21
N ARG A 105 33.01 -9.81 6.18
CA ARG A 105 31.59 -9.94 6.56
C ARG A 105 31.00 -8.60 7.00
N LYS A 106 31.70 -7.86 7.87
CA LYS A 106 31.26 -6.52 8.32
C LYS A 106 31.15 -5.53 7.16
N ALA A 107 32.08 -5.55 6.21
CA ALA A 107 32.04 -4.67 5.04
C ALA A 107 30.83 -4.96 4.15
N ILE A 108 30.52 -6.25 3.91
CA ILE A 108 29.35 -6.69 3.14
C ILE A 108 28.05 -6.31 3.86
N GLU A 109 27.96 -6.53 5.17
CA GLU A 109 26.80 -6.12 5.97
C GLU A 109 26.58 -4.61 5.92
N ALA A 110 27.66 -3.82 6.01
CA ALA A 110 27.58 -2.36 5.94
C ALA A 110 27.22 -1.85 4.54
N GLU A 111 27.59 -2.56 3.48
CA GLU A 111 27.18 -2.25 2.10
C GLU A 111 25.70 -2.57 1.88
N PHE A 112 25.26 -3.74 2.33
CA PHE A 112 23.85 -4.13 2.33
C PHE A 112 22.99 -3.10 3.07
N ASP A 113 23.37 -2.76 4.31
CA ASP A 113 22.62 -1.82 5.15
C ASP A 113 22.50 -0.43 4.49
N ARG A 114 23.58 0.07 3.86
CA ARG A 114 23.55 1.35 3.12
C ARG A 114 22.66 1.29 1.89
N CYS A 115 22.75 0.21 1.12
CA CYS A 115 21.90 0.01 -0.05
C CYS A 115 20.43 -0.09 0.34
N ALA A 116 20.10 -0.89 1.36
CA ALA A 116 18.74 -1.07 1.84
C ALA A 116 18.16 0.22 2.45
N ALA A 117 18.96 0.99 3.19
CA ALA A 117 18.53 2.31 3.70
C ALA A 117 18.27 3.32 2.57
N LYS A 118 19.12 3.35 1.53
CA LYS A 118 18.87 4.19 0.34
C LYS A 118 17.60 3.76 -0.38
N CYS A 119 17.43 2.46 -0.57
CA CYS A 119 16.26 1.87 -1.20
C CYS A 119 14.94 2.31 -0.54
N VAL A 120 14.87 2.22 0.79
CA VAL A 120 13.69 2.66 1.55
C VAL A 120 13.46 4.16 1.40
N ARG A 121 14.52 4.97 1.45
CA ARG A 121 14.41 6.43 1.25
C ARG A 121 13.93 6.81 -0.15
N ASP A 122 14.39 6.11 -1.19
CA ASP A 122 13.93 6.32 -2.57
C ASP A 122 12.45 5.89 -2.76
N ALA A 123 11.94 5.00 -1.90
CA ALA A 123 10.54 4.59 -1.91
C ALA A 123 9.60 5.64 -1.28
N MET A 124 10.10 6.47 -0.36
CA MET A 124 9.26 7.42 0.40
C MET A 124 8.48 8.43 -0.45
N PRO A 125 9.04 9.03 -1.52
CA PRO A 125 8.27 9.94 -2.39
C PRO A 125 7.17 9.22 -3.17
N LYS A 126 7.37 7.94 -3.51
CA LYS A 126 6.34 7.14 -4.19
C LYS A 126 5.18 6.82 -3.26
N PHE A 127 5.45 6.64 -1.96
CA PHE A 127 4.41 6.56 -0.94
C PHE A 127 3.58 7.85 -0.84
N ASP A 128 4.22 9.03 -0.88
CA ASP A 128 3.48 10.31 -0.84
C ASP A 128 2.54 10.45 -2.04
N GLN A 129 3.04 10.09 -3.22
CA GLN A 129 2.23 10.08 -4.43
C GLN A 129 1.09 9.05 -4.34
N LEU A 130 1.34 7.89 -3.76
CA LEU A 130 0.32 6.86 -3.52
C LEU A 130 -0.79 7.39 -2.61
N GLU A 131 -0.42 7.91 -1.44
CA GLU A 131 -1.35 8.49 -0.47
C GLU A 131 -2.24 9.54 -1.16
N LYS A 132 -1.62 10.49 -1.88
CA LYS A 132 -2.35 11.54 -2.59
C LYS A 132 -3.34 10.97 -3.62
N THR A 133 -2.93 9.97 -4.38
CA THR A 133 -3.74 9.38 -5.45
C THR A 133 -4.88 8.54 -4.86
N SER A 134 -4.60 7.72 -3.85
CA SER A 134 -5.58 6.96 -3.09
C SER A 134 -6.64 7.86 -2.47
N LEU A 135 -6.23 8.95 -1.80
CA LEU A 135 -7.15 9.91 -1.20
C LEU A 135 -8.03 10.60 -2.25
N ALA A 136 -7.47 10.97 -3.40
CA ALA A 136 -8.22 11.55 -4.50
C ALA A 136 -9.25 10.56 -5.08
N SER A 137 -8.89 9.29 -5.28
CA SER A 137 -9.80 8.25 -5.73
C SER A 137 -10.95 8.02 -4.74
N ILE A 138 -10.66 7.99 -3.44
CA ILE A 138 -11.68 7.85 -2.39
C ILE A 138 -12.64 9.05 -2.41
N ASP A 139 -12.11 10.27 -2.46
CA ASP A 139 -12.93 11.49 -2.47
C ASP A 139 -13.78 11.61 -3.76
N ARG A 140 -13.29 11.11 -4.91
CA ARG A 140 -14.08 11.01 -6.15
C ARG A 140 -15.28 10.08 -5.94
N VAL A 141 -15.04 8.85 -5.49
CA VAL A 141 -16.10 7.86 -5.28
C VAL A 141 -17.10 8.29 -4.19
N ALA A 142 -16.64 9.04 -3.19
CA ALA A 142 -17.50 9.59 -2.14
C ALA A 142 -18.41 10.75 -2.63
N LYS A 143 -18.08 11.43 -3.73
CA LYS A 143 -18.82 12.59 -4.27
C LYS A 143 -19.77 12.26 -5.42
N GLU A 144 -19.42 11.26 -6.24
CA GLU A 144 -20.32 10.72 -7.28
C GLU A 144 -21.64 10.21 -6.68
#